data_AF-A0A3D3JT02-F1
#
_entry.id   AF-A0A3D3JT02-F1
#
_cell.length_a   1.000
_cell.length_b   1.000
_cell.length_c   1.000
_cell.angle_alpha   90.00
_cell.angle_beta   90.00
_cell.angle_gamma   90.00
#
_symmetry.space_group_name_H-M   'P 1'
#
loop_
_entity.id
_entity.type
_entity.pdbx_description
1 polymer ?
#
loop_
_entity_poly.entity_id
_entity_poly.type
_entity_poly.pdbx_seq_one_letter_code
_entity_poly.pdbx_strand_id
1 'polypeptide(L)'
;MKSSVANGCMRVVPGSQTMDIQQHADTYVDDNLLSRGQEIEVDVDEADAVNVVLQPGEMSLHHVRIIHGSNCNGSDEKRVGYVIRYVTPEVRQHGARLQAILARGRDDFDHFDFVDPPPPDRDFAGAVEDMKESARQAVASVMQDSSAT
;
A
#
# COMPACT_ATOMS: atom_id res chain seq x y z
N MET A 1 -10.75 -7.08 14.18
CA MET A 1 -10.22 -6.00 15.04
C MET A 1 -10.68 -4.68 14.47
N LYS A 2 -10.93 -3.66 15.31
CA LYS A 2 -11.34 -2.31 14.87
C LYS A 2 -10.12 -1.44 14.57
N SER A 3 -10.30 -0.42 13.75
CA SER A 3 -9.37 0.70 13.54
C SER A 3 -9.96 1.94 14.22
N SER A 4 -9.23 2.55 15.15
CA SER A 4 -9.68 3.66 15.99
C SER A 4 -8.54 4.65 16.23
N VAL A 5 -8.86 5.86 16.70
CA VAL A 5 -7.83 6.87 17.01
C VAL A 5 -6.83 6.34 18.03
N ALA A 6 -7.29 5.63 19.07
CA ALA A 6 -6.44 5.12 20.14
C ALA A 6 -5.42 4.07 19.66
N ASN A 7 -5.79 3.24 18.68
CA ASN A 7 -4.91 2.22 18.12
C ASN A 7 -4.25 2.65 16.80
N GLY A 8 -4.20 3.96 16.55
CA GLY A 8 -3.50 4.58 15.43
C GLY A 8 -4.19 4.33 14.10
N CYS A 9 -5.47 4.65 13.94
CA CYS A 9 -6.16 4.55 12.64
C CYS A 9 -5.43 5.36 11.54
N MET A 10 -5.67 4.98 10.28
CA MET A 10 -5.23 5.80 9.15
C MET A 10 -5.87 7.18 9.22
N ARG A 11 -5.13 8.20 8.80
CA ARG A 11 -5.57 9.57 8.62
C ARG A 11 -5.31 9.98 7.19
N VAL A 12 -6.17 10.84 6.65
CA VAL A 12 -6.08 11.32 5.28
C VAL A 12 -6.31 12.83 5.23
N VAL A 13 -5.69 13.52 4.30
CA VAL A 13 -6.02 14.92 3.97
C VAL A 13 -7.00 14.90 2.80
N PRO A 14 -8.30 15.19 3.00
CA PRO A 14 -9.29 15.11 1.92
C PRO A 14 -8.96 16.08 0.77
N GLY A 15 -9.10 15.62 -0.47
CA GLY A 15 -8.84 16.45 -1.65
C GLY A 15 -7.37 16.49 -2.09
N SER A 16 -6.43 16.10 -1.24
CA SER A 16 -4.98 16.11 -1.56
C SER A 16 -4.60 15.26 -2.77
N GLN A 17 -5.43 14.28 -3.18
CA GLN A 17 -5.18 13.47 -4.36
C GLN A 17 -5.13 14.25 -5.68
N THR A 18 -5.66 15.49 -5.71
CA THR A 18 -5.64 16.37 -6.88
C THR A 18 -4.39 17.26 -6.93
N MET A 19 -3.60 17.30 -5.85
CA MET A 19 -2.32 18.00 -5.83
C MET A 19 -1.28 17.22 -6.62
N ASP A 20 -0.23 17.89 -7.08
CA ASP A 20 0.95 17.22 -7.63
C ASP A 20 1.54 16.21 -6.64
N ILE A 21 2.25 15.21 -7.15
CA ILE A 21 2.94 14.24 -6.26
C ILE A 21 3.99 15.03 -5.48
N GLN A 22 3.83 15.05 -4.16
CA GLN A 22 4.77 15.72 -3.27
C GLN A 22 6.09 14.95 -3.21
N GLN A 23 7.19 15.68 -3.05
CA GLN A 23 8.51 15.07 -2.87
C GLN A 23 8.50 14.22 -1.60
N HIS A 24 9.09 13.03 -1.66
CA HIS A 24 9.27 12.16 -0.52
C HIS A 24 10.74 12.13 -0.15
N ALA A 25 11.06 12.44 1.10
CA ALA A 25 12.39 12.25 1.67
C ALA A 25 12.52 10.82 2.19
N ASP A 26 13.66 10.19 1.95
CA ASP A 26 14.04 8.98 2.67
C ASP A 26 14.74 9.38 3.96
N THR A 27 14.10 9.14 5.11
CA THR A 27 14.65 9.55 6.42
C THR A 27 15.38 8.44 7.17
N TYR A 28 15.17 7.16 6.79
CA TYR A 28 15.75 5.96 7.42
C TYR A 28 15.63 5.91 8.96
N VAL A 29 14.65 6.60 9.56
CA VAL A 29 14.48 6.66 11.01
C VAL A 29 13.99 5.32 11.58
N ASP A 30 14.53 4.94 12.74
CA ASP A 30 14.27 3.64 13.39
C ASP A 30 12.79 3.41 13.75
N ASP A 31 12.04 4.49 13.96
CA ASP A 31 10.62 4.45 14.37
C ASP A 31 9.63 4.44 13.20
N ASN A 32 10.10 4.28 11.96
CA ASN A 32 9.24 4.18 10.77
C ASN A 32 9.19 2.74 10.23
N LEU A 33 7.97 2.22 10.07
CA LEU A 33 7.73 0.88 9.54
C LEU A 33 7.92 0.79 8.01
N LEU A 34 8.09 1.92 7.32
CA LEU A 34 8.45 1.97 5.91
C LEU A 34 9.95 1.70 5.77
N SER A 35 10.32 0.77 4.88
CA SER A 35 11.72 0.33 4.69
C SER A 35 12.70 1.43 4.28
N ARG A 36 12.20 2.59 3.84
CA ARG A 36 12.99 3.79 3.49
C ARG A 36 12.70 5.00 4.38
N GLY A 37 11.85 4.86 5.39
CA GLY A 37 11.44 5.97 6.24
C GLY A 37 10.75 7.10 5.47
N GLN A 38 10.04 6.78 4.39
CA GLN A 38 9.53 7.79 3.46
C GLN A 38 8.50 8.70 4.12
N GLU A 39 8.75 10.00 4.05
CA GLU A 39 7.85 11.07 4.51
C GLU A 39 7.73 12.12 3.41
N ILE A 40 6.55 12.72 3.26
CA ILE A 40 6.37 13.83 2.32
C ILE A 40 7.07 15.08 2.85
N GLU A 41 7.88 15.74 2.02
CA GLU A 41 8.56 17.00 2.36
C GLU A 41 7.62 18.20 2.24
N VAL A 42 6.39 18.05 2.73
CA VAL A 42 5.43 19.14 2.85
C VAL A 42 4.88 19.13 4.25
N ASP A 43 4.86 20.31 4.84
CA ASP A 43 4.19 20.53 6.12
C ASP A 43 2.69 20.31 5.89
N VAL A 44 2.19 19.20 6.40
CA VAL A 44 0.76 18.90 6.41
C VAL A 44 0.20 19.51 7.68
N ASP A 45 -0.72 20.47 7.53
CA ASP A 45 -1.47 20.93 8.69
C ASP A 45 -2.28 19.74 9.23
N GLU A 46 -1.91 19.29 10.42
CA GLU A 46 -2.56 18.20 11.13
C GLU A 46 -4.07 18.46 11.35
N ALA A 47 -4.50 19.72 11.34
CA ALA A 47 -5.90 20.11 11.40
C ALA A 47 -6.70 19.72 10.14
N ASP A 48 -6.04 19.60 8.98
CA ASP A 48 -6.66 19.19 7.71
C ASP A 48 -6.83 17.68 7.60
N ALA A 49 -6.16 16.91 8.45
CA ALA A 49 -6.16 15.46 8.41
C ALA A 49 -7.33 14.83 9.20
N VAL A 50 -8.15 14.04 8.50
CA VAL A 50 -9.34 13.35 9.05
C VAL A 50 -9.03 11.89 9.39
N ASN A 51 -9.52 11.43 10.54
CA ASN A 51 -9.39 10.05 11.00
C ASN A 51 -10.29 9.08 10.21
N VAL A 52 -9.72 7.97 9.75
CA VAL A 52 -10.44 6.86 9.10
C VAL A 52 -10.65 5.74 10.13
N VAL A 53 -11.67 5.92 10.96
CA VAL A 53 -12.11 4.95 11.97
C VAL A 53 -13.01 3.91 11.31
N LEU A 54 -12.73 2.62 11.53
CA LEU A 54 -13.42 1.50 10.91
C LEU A 54 -13.71 0.39 11.91
N GLN A 55 -14.91 -0.18 11.83
CA GLN A 55 -15.26 -1.42 12.52
C GLN A 55 -14.70 -2.66 11.78
N PRO A 56 -14.61 -3.83 12.46
CA PRO A 56 -14.20 -5.05 11.79
C PRO A 56 -15.07 -5.37 10.57
N GLY A 57 -14.44 -5.53 9.41
CA GLY A 57 -15.13 -5.83 8.14
C GLY A 57 -15.50 -4.60 7.31
N GLU A 58 -15.36 -3.39 7.85
CA GLU A 58 -15.49 -2.17 7.06
C GLU A 58 -14.22 -1.89 6.26
N MET A 59 -14.35 -1.08 5.21
CA MET A 59 -13.25 -0.68 4.35
C MET A 59 -13.30 0.81 4.03
N SER A 60 -12.12 1.37 3.75
CA SER A 60 -11.97 2.68 3.11
C SER A 60 -11.43 2.49 1.70
N LEU A 61 -12.04 3.14 0.71
CA LEU A 61 -11.49 3.24 -0.64
C LEU A 61 -10.91 4.63 -0.84
N HIS A 62 -9.66 4.72 -1.29
CA HIS A 62 -9.00 5.99 -1.50
C HIS A 62 -8.04 5.95 -2.70
N HIS A 63 -7.77 7.12 -3.26
CA HIS A 63 -6.87 7.26 -4.41
C HIS A 63 -5.41 7.10 -3.97
N VAL A 64 -4.56 6.49 -4.79
CA VAL A 64 -3.14 6.22 -4.46
C VAL A 64 -2.33 7.47 -4.11
N ARG A 65 -2.72 8.63 -4.64
CA ARG A 65 -2.08 9.95 -4.39
C ARG A 65 -2.61 10.69 -3.18
N ILE A 66 -3.63 10.19 -2.48
CA ILE A 66 -4.12 10.89 -1.28
C ILE A 66 -2.99 10.93 -0.24
N ILE A 67 -2.76 12.10 0.36
CA ILE A 67 -1.86 12.20 1.51
C ILE A 67 -2.52 11.42 2.64
N HIS A 68 -1.81 10.41 3.14
CA HIS A 68 -2.27 9.54 4.20
C HIS A 68 -1.12 9.11 5.11
N GLY A 69 -1.44 8.85 6.36
CA GLY A 69 -0.49 8.37 7.37
C GLY A 69 -1.23 7.73 8.53
N SER A 70 -0.51 7.31 9.57
CA SER A 70 -1.13 6.90 10.83
C SER A 70 -0.21 7.24 12.00
N ASN A 71 -0.82 7.66 13.10
CA ASN A 71 -0.10 7.89 14.35
C ASN A 71 0.32 6.55 14.99
N CYS A 72 1.22 6.64 15.96
CA CYS A 72 1.59 5.49 16.79
C CYS A 72 0.36 4.86 17.46
N ASN A 73 0.38 3.53 17.58
CA ASN A 73 -0.60 2.81 18.37
C ASN A 73 -0.27 2.96 19.86
N GLY A 74 -1.04 3.78 20.57
CA GLY A 74 -0.88 4.02 22.01
C GLY A 74 -1.72 3.09 22.90
N SER A 75 -2.32 2.04 22.33
CA SER A 75 -3.23 1.14 23.04
C SER A 75 -2.68 -0.28 23.16
N ASP A 76 -3.31 -1.10 24.01
CA ASP A 76 -3.01 -2.53 24.13
C ASP A 76 -3.67 -3.37 23.01
N GLU A 77 -4.47 -2.76 22.14
CA GLU A 77 -5.16 -3.44 21.04
C GLU A 77 -4.32 -3.41 19.75
N LYS A 78 -4.12 -4.57 19.12
CA LYS A 78 -3.48 -4.64 17.79
C LYS A 78 -4.41 -4.06 16.71
N ARG A 79 -3.82 -3.33 15.75
CA ARG A 79 -4.47 -2.87 14.51
C ARG A 79 -3.88 -3.61 13.32
N VAL A 80 -4.71 -4.36 12.60
CA VAL A 80 -4.31 -5.06 11.36
C VAL A 80 -5.17 -4.54 10.22
N GLY A 81 -4.52 -4.01 9.18
CA GLY A 81 -5.16 -3.61 7.94
C GLY A 81 -4.78 -4.56 6.80
N TYR A 82 -5.72 -4.80 5.88
CA TYR A 82 -5.46 -5.52 4.63
C TYR A 82 -5.73 -4.56 3.46
N VAL A 83 -4.75 -4.40 2.59
CA VAL A 83 -4.80 -3.41 1.50
C VAL A 83 -4.78 -4.14 0.18
N ILE A 84 -5.76 -3.85 -0.68
CA ILE A 84 -5.78 -4.26 -2.08
C ILE A 84 -5.65 -3.01 -2.93
N ARG A 85 -4.74 -3.03 -3.90
CA ARG A 85 -4.58 -1.95 -4.88
C ARG A 85 -5.22 -2.38 -6.19
N TYR A 86 -6.11 -1.54 -6.71
CA TYR A 86 -6.72 -1.72 -8.02
C TYR A 86 -6.14 -0.70 -9.00
N VAL A 87 -5.78 -1.17 -10.20
CA VAL A 87 -5.32 -0.35 -11.32
C VAL A 87 -6.04 -0.81 -12.59
N THR A 88 -6.09 0.06 -13.60
CA THR A 88 -6.53 -0.33 -14.94
C THR A 88 -5.38 -0.99 -15.69
N PRO A 89 -5.64 -1.84 -16.70
CA PRO A 89 -4.56 -2.48 -17.47
C PRO A 89 -3.67 -1.51 -18.26
N GLU A 90 -4.16 -0.29 -18.51
CA GLU A 90 -3.39 0.80 -19.13
C GLU A 90 -2.22 1.27 -18.24
N VAL A 91 -2.30 1.10 -16.92
CA VAL A 91 -1.22 1.49 -16.01
C VAL A 91 0.04 0.70 -16.32
N ARG A 92 1.15 1.42 -16.49
CA ARG A 92 2.47 0.84 -16.68
C ARG A 92 3.38 1.24 -15.53
N GLN A 93 3.95 0.26 -14.84
CA GLN A 93 5.01 0.50 -13.88
C GLN A 93 6.29 0.93 -14.61
N HIS A 94 6.98 1.94 -14.09
CA HIS A 94 8.35 2.22 -14.49
C HIS A 94 9.27 1.15 -13.93
N GLY A 95 10.10 0.57 -14.80
CA GLY A 95 11.03 -0.48 -14.42
C GLY A 95 10.48 -1.89 -14.65
N ALA A 96 10.66 -2.77 -13.68
CA ALA A 96 10.24 -4.16 -13.78
C ALA A 96 8.71 -4.34 -13.80
N ARG A 97 8.26 -5.38 -14.51
CA ARG A 97 6.85 -5.80 -14.57
C ARG A 97 6.41 -6.34 -13.21
N LEU A 98 5.16 -6.07 -12.84
CA LEU A 98 4.55 -6.61 -11.64
C LEU A 98 3.61 -7.76 -11.95
N GLN A 99 3.52 -8.69 -10.99
CA GLN A 99 2.44 -9.66 -10.95
C GLN A 99 1.12 -8.98 -10.60
N ALA A 100 0.04 -9.41 -11.26
CA ALA A 100 -1.31 -8.93 -10.99
C ALA A 100 -2.33 -10.06 -11.13
N ILE A 101 -3.49 -9.93 -10.48
CA ILE A 101 -4.67 -10.78 -10.73
C ILE A 101 -5.68 -9.95 -11.50
N LEU A 102 -6.18 -10.47 -12.63
CA LEU A 102 -7.23 -9.81 -13.39
C LEU A 102 -8.57 -9.91 -12.64
N ALA A 103 -8.89 -8.88 -11.87
CA ALA A 103 -10.11 -8.86 -11.05
C ALA A 103 -11.40 -8.75 -11.89
N ARG A 104 -11.35 -8.05 -13.03
CA ARG A 104 -12.52 -7.83 -13.90
C ARG A 104 -12.12 -7.43 -15.31
N GLY A 105 -12.88 -7.89 -16.30
CA GLY A 105 -12.79 -7.41 -17.68
C GLY A 105 -11.75 -8.19 -18.50
N ARG A 106 -10.99 -7.46 -19.33
CA ARG A 106 -9.92 -7.99 -20.20
C ARG A 106 -8.75 -7.01 -20.22
N ASP A 107 -7.57 -7.50 -20.59
CA ASP A 107 -6.38 -6.67 -20.86
C ASP A 107 -6.05 -6.67 -22.36
N ASP A 108 -5.77 -5.49 -22.90
CA ASP A 108 -5.34 -5.25 -24.28
C ASP A 108 -3.96 -4.55 -24.34
N PHE A 109 -3.27 -4.35 -23.20
CA PHE A 109 -2.04 -3.54 -23.07
C PHE A 109 -0.79 -4.37 -22.75
N ASP A 110 -0.92 -5.52 -22.08
CA ASP A 110 0.19 -6.41 -21.74
C ASP A 110 1.31 -5.70 -20.92
N HIS A 111 0.93 -5.03 -19.84
CA HIS A 111 1.86 -4.37 -18.90
C HIS A 111 2.14 -5.17 -17.62
N PHE A 112 1.37 -6.23 -17.35
CA PHE A 112 1.42 -7.01 -16.11
C PHE A 112 1.64 -8.49 -16.39
N ASP A 113 2.30 -9.17 -15.46
CA ASP A 113 2.41 -10.62 -15.48
C ASP A 113 1.22 -11.21 -14.71
N PHE A 114 0.15 -11.57 -15.42
CA PHE A 114 -1.03 -12.10 -14.76
C PHE A 114 -0.75 -13.46 -14.12
N VAL A 115 -1.15 -13.58 -12.86
CA VAL A 115 -1.14 -14.83 -12.11
C VAL A 115 -2.57 -15.25 -11.78
N ASP A 116 -2.79 -16.56 -11.73
CA ASP A 116 -4.06 -17.09 -11.28
C ASP A 116 -4.28 -16.78 -9.80
N PRO A 117 -5.53 -16.53 -9.37
CA PRO A 117 -5.83 -16.45 -7.95
C PRO A 117 -5.48 -17.77 -7.26
N PRO A 118 -5.01 -17.74 -6.00
CA PRO A 118 -4.68 -18.96 -5.29
C PRO A 118 -5.92 -19.86 -5.16
N PRO A 119 -5.75 -21.20 -5.16
CA PRO A 119 -6.86 -22.13 -4.98
C PRO A 119 -7.64 -21.84 -3.69
N PRO A 120 -8.98 -21.96 -3.72
CA PRO A 120 -9.81 -21.65 -2.55
C PRO A 120 -9.57 -22.58 -1.36
N ASP A 121 -8.97 -23.74 -1.58
CA ASP A 121 -8.61 -24.77 -0.60
C ASP A 121 -7.13 -24.72 -0.17
N ARG A 122 -6.38 -23.70 -0.61
CA ARG A 122 -4.99 -23.50 -0.20
C ARG A 122 -4.92 -23.34 1.32
N ASP A 123 -4.07 -24.15 1.96
CA ASP A 123 -3.86 -24.04 3.40
C ASP A 123 -3.03 -22.79 3.76
N PHE A 124 -3.07 -22.40 5.03
CA PHE A 124 -2.39 -21.19 5.49
C PHE A 124 -0.87 -21.26 5.27
N ALA A 125 -0.26 -22.43 5.48
CA ALA A 125 1.17 -22.62 5.29
C ALA A 125 1.58 -22.42 3.82
N GLY A 126 0.84 -23.02 2.89
CA GLY A 126 1.02 -22.85 1.46
C GLY A 126 0.82 -21.39 1.02
N ALA A 127 -0.22 -20.73 1.52
CA ALA A 127 -0.48 -19.32 1.21
C ALA A 127 0.67 -18.40 1.69
N VAL A 128 1.28 -18.71 2.85
CA VAL A 128 2.44 -17.97 3.36
C VAL A 128 3.67 -18.18 2.47
N GLU A 129 3.92 -19.39 1.98
CA GLU A 129 5.03 -19.65 1.06
C GLU A 129 4.83 -18.95 -0.29
N ASP A 130 3.61 -18.96 -0.83
CA ASP A 130 3.28 -18.23 -2.08
C ASP A 130 3.50 -16.72 -1.91
N MET A 131 3.07 -16.15 -0.77
CA MET A 131 3.29 -14.75 -0.45
C MET A 131 4.77 -14.41 -0.33
N LYS A 132 5.58 -15.27 0.33
CA LYS A 132 7.03 -15.07 0.44
C LYS A 132 7.69 -15.04 -0.93
N GLU A 133 7.29 -15.95 -1.81
CA GLU A 133 7.86 -16.03 -3.16
C GLU A 133 7.51 -14.80 -4.00
N SER A 134 6.23 -14.41 -4.01
CA SER A 134 5.78 -13.18 -4.70
C SER A 134 6.48 -11.93 -4.14
N ALA A 135 6.64 -11.84 -2.81
CA ALA A 135 7.37 -10.73 -2.18
C ALA A 135 8.85 -10.69 -2.57
N ARG A 136 9.55 -11.84 -2.65
CA ARG A 136 10.95 -11.90 -3.12
C ARG A 136 11.08 -11.39 -4.55
N GLN A 137 10.18 -11.81 -5.44
CA GLN A 137 10.17 -11.38 -6.83
C GLN A 137 9.92 -9.87 -6.93
N ALA A 138 8.93 -9.35 -6.20
CA ALA A 138 8.64 -7.92 -6.15
C ALA A 138 9.83 -7.10 -5.62
N VAL A 139 10.48 -7.52 -4.53
CA VAL A 139 11.64 -6.81 -3.97
C VAL A 139 12.83 -6.83 -4.92
N ALA A 140 13.13 -7.98 -5.54
CA ALA A 140 14.20 -8.09 -6.53
C ALA A 140 13.98 -7.14 -7.72
N SER A 141 12.72 -7.02 -8.16
CA SER A 141 12.31 -6.13 -9.25
C SER A 141 12.58 -4.65 -8.94
N VAL A 142 12.27 -4.20 -7.71
CA VAL A 142 12.49 -2.81 -7.26
C VAL A 142 13.98 -2.51 -7.04
N MET A 143 14.76 -3.48 -6.54
CA MET A 143 16.19 -3.32 -6.30
C MET A 143 17.01 -3.22 -7.59
N GLN A 144 16.59 -3.90 -8.66
CA GLN A 144 17.28 -3.86 -9.96
C GLN A 144 17.15 -2.49 -10.65
N ASP A 145 15.99 -1.83 -10.56
CA ASP A 145 15.80 -0.48 -11.12
C ASP A 145 16.56 0.63 -10.38
N SER A 146 16.85 0.44 -9.09
CA SER A 146 17.61 1.41 -8.28
C SER A 146 19.10 1.48 -8.64
N SER A 147 19.56 0.62 -9.56
CA SER A 147 20.94 0.56 -10.05
C SER A 147 21.15 1.23 -11.42
N ALA A 148 20.11 1.84 -12.00
CA ALA A 148 20.11 2.43 -13.33
C ALA A 148 20.14 3.98 -13.35
N THR A 149 20.53 4.63 -12.25
CA THR A 149 20.75 6.08 -12.17
C THR A 149 22.19 6.44 -11.90
#